data_AF-A0A2R3Z5V6-F1
#
_entry.id   AF-A0A2R3Z5V6-F1
#
_cell.length_a   1.000
_cell.length_b   1.000
_cell.length_c   1.000
_cell.angle_alpha   90.00
_cell.angle_beta   90.00
_cell.angle_gamma   90.00
#
_symmetry.space_group_name_H-M   'P 1'
#
loop_
_entity.id
_entity.type
_entity.pdbx_description
1 polymer ?
#
loop_
_entity_poly.entity_id
_entity_poly.type
_entity_poly.pdbx_seq_one_letter_code
_entity_poly.pdbx_strand_id
1 'polypeptide(L)'
;MKKTYFVLSIFMLIATANFQLHAQSYDKILGKVNAKDDSWFASKEAKHIADNVLFYQNEDGGWPKNFDMSKDPDLKKLKNLKIEGSHLLASTIDNGATHTQMWFLAKVYEATGEEKYKAAFLNGVDYLLEAQYDNGGWPQFYPLREGYYEHITLNDGAMIGVMKLLQAIARNQKPVDFVDKERMEKARLAVEKGVDVLLKMQVPVNGKLTIWCAQHDEHTLLPANARAYELISLSGQESVGVVEFLMGIKNPGERVERSIRSAVQWFEDHKVMGEKVEWVKDPSYSEGKDRIVVQDSSAGPLWGRFNDIETGEPFFVGRDGVKKKHLADIEEERRAGYNYIDNYAEKLLKEDYPEWEKKH
;
A
#
# COMPACT_ATOMS: atom_id res chain seq x y z
N MET A 1 -34.48 49.53 12.80
CA MET A 1 -34.58 48.47 11.77
C MET A 1 -33.31 48.47 10.94
N LYS A 2 -32.37 47.56 11.19
CA LYS A 2 -31.22 47.29 10.31
C LYS A 2 -31.23 45.79 10.05
N LYS A 3 -31.45 45.37 8.80
CA LYS A 3 -31.30 43.99 8.36
C LYS A 3 -29.92 43.83 7.73
N THR A 4 -29.11 42.98 8.34
CA THR A 4 -27.82 42.53 7.83
C THR A 4 -28.09 41.33 6.93
N TYR A 5 -27.62 41.36 5.67
CA TYR A 5 -27.62 40.19 4.80
C TYR A 5 -26.34 39.40 5.05
N PHE A 6 -26.48 38.18 5.54
CA PHE A 6 -25.42 37.17 5.57
C PHE A 6 -25.64 36.28 4.34
N VAL A 7 -24.75 36.36 3.36
CA VAL A 7 -24.73 35.42 2.23
C VAL A 7 -23.84 34.26 2.66
N LEU A 8 -24.46 33.11 2.94
CA LEU A 8 -23.76 31.83 3.11
C LEU A 8 -23.22 31.40 1.74
N SER A 9 -21.90 31.36 1.60
CA SER A 9 -21.23 30.58 0.56
C SER A 9 -21.23 29.11 0.97
N ILE A 10 -22.31 28.40 0.65
CA ILE A 10 -22.31 26.93 0.56
C ILE A 10 -22.14 26.60 -0.92
N PHE A 11 -20.95 26.25 -1.37
CA PHE A 11 -20.75 25.38 -2.53
C PHE A 11 -19.28 24.90 -2.60
N MET A 12 -19.12 23.65 -3.03
CA MET A 12 -17.89 22.83 -3.17
C MET A 12 -17.40 22.06 -1.94
N LEU A 13 -18.05 20.93 -1.64
CA LEU A 13 -17.39 19.81 -0.94
C LEU A 13 -17.87 18.42 -1.41
N ILE A 14 -18.54 18.32 -2.56
CA ILE A 14 -19.15 17.06 -3.05
C ILE A 14 -18.35 16.44 -4.22
N ALA A 15 -17.41 17.19 -4.83
CA ALA A 15 -16.64 16.67 -5.97
C ALA A 15 -15.36 15.90 -5.57
N THR A 16 -14.89 15.96 -4.33
CA THR A 16 -13.59 15.38 -3.93
C THR A 16 -13.67 13.89 -3.58
N ALA A 17 -14.82 13.40 -3.10
CA ALA A 17 -14.99 12.00 -2.67
C ALA A 17 -14.99 11.01 -3.85
N ASN A 18 -15.76 11.30 -4.91
CA ASN A 18 -15.83 10.45 -6.12
C ASN A 18 -14.49 10.33 -6.85
N PHE A 19 -13.67 11.38 -6.83
CA PHE A 19 -12.34 11.37 -7.46
C PHE A 19 -11.34 10.47 -6.72
N GLN A 20 -11.41 10.38 -5.37
CA GLN A 20 -10.49 9.54 -4.59
C GLN A 20 -10.74 8.04 -4.78
N LEU A 21 -11.99 7.62 -4.97
CA LEU A 21 -12.34 6.21 -5.20
C LEU A 21 -11.92 5.71 -6.60
N HIS A 22 -12.09 6.52 -7.65
CA HIS A 22 -11.58 6.18 -8.98
C HIS A 22 -10.04 6.18 -9.04
N ALA A 23 -9.41 7.10 -8.29
CA ALA A 23 -7.96 7.25 -8.23
C ALA A 23 -7.22 6.00 -7.75
N GLN A 24 -7.66 5.36 -6.64
CA GLN A 24 -7.07 4.11 -6.11
C GLN A 24 -7.20 2.89 -7.06
N SER A 25 -7.99 2.99 -8.13
CA SER A 25 -8.23 1.86 -9.05
C SER A 25 -7.18 1.72 -10.14
N TYR A 26 -6.41 2.77 -10.46
CA TYR A 26 -5.59 2.79 -11.66
C TYR A 26 -4.32 1.94 -11.58
N ASP A 27 -3.61 1.98 -10.46
CA ASP A 27 -2.47 1.08 -10.23
C ASP A 27 -2.94 -0.38 -10.12
N LYS A 28 -4.16 -0.62 -9.61
CA LYS A 28 -4.80 -1.95 -9.64
C LYS A 28 -5.11 -2.41 -11.07
N ILE A 29 -5.39 -1.50 -12.01
CA ILE A 29 -5.53 -1.84 -13.44
C ILE A 29 -4.19 -2.30 -13.99
N LEU A 30 -3.11 -1.55 -13.75
CA LEU A 30 -1.77 -1.96 -14.20
C LEU A 30 -1.31 -3.26 -13.52
N GLY A 31 -1.66 -3.47 -12.24
CA GLY A 31 -1.46 -4.73 -11.54
C GLY A 31 -2.19 -5.92 -12.19
N LYS A 32 -3.42 -5.72 -12.68
CA LYS A 32 -4.13 -6.76 -13.47
C LYS A 32 -3.49 -7.00 -14.83
N VAL A 33 -3.00 -5.95 -15.48
CA VAL A 33 -2.23 -6.06 -16.72
C VAL A 33 -0.93 -6.85 -16.49
N ASN A 34 -0.27 -6.65 -15.35
CA ASN A 34 0.89 -7.43 -14.94
C ASN A 34 0.60 -8.93 -14.74
N ALA A 35 -0.66 -9.35 -14.65
CA ALA A 35 -1.05 -10.74 -14.51
C ALA A 35 -1.40 -11.43 -15.85
N LYS A 36 -1.19 -10.76 -16.99
CA LYS A 36 -1.32 -11.36 -18.33
C LYS A 36 -0.23 -12.42 -18.59
N ASP A 37 -0.49 -13.31 -19.52
CA ASP A 37 0.48 -14.31 -19.98
C ASP A 37 1.72 -13.64 -20.62
N ASP A 38 2.89 -14.27 -20.47
CA ASP A 38 4.17 -13.73 -20.94
C ASP A 38 4.16 -13.33 -22.43
N SER A 39 3.44 -14.10 -23.26
CA SER A 39 3.32 -13.82 -24.70
C SER A 39 2.60 -12.50 -25.02
N TRP A 40 1.73 -12.01 -24.13
CA TRP A 40 1.00 -10.77 -24.33
C TRP A 40 1.91 -9.53 -24.23
N PHE A 41 3.00 -9.60 -23.46
CA PHE A 41 3.93 -8.47 -23.28
C PHE A 41 4.73 -8.11 -24.55
N ALA A 42 4.74 -8.99 -25.56
CA ALA A 42 5.31 -8.69 -26.88
C ALA A 42 4.32 -7.95 -27.82
N SER A 43 3.06 -7.80 -27.41
CA SER A 43 1.98 -7.25 -28.25
C SER A 43 2.14 -5.74 -28.49
N LYS A 44 1.47 -5.24 -29.54
CA LYS A 44 1.38 -3.79 -29.80
C LYS A 44 0.66 -3.05 -28.67
N GLU A 45 -0.32 -3.69 -28.04
CA GLU A 45 -1.07 -3.13 -26.91
C GLU A 45 -0.16 -2.97 -25.69
N ALA A 46 0.61 -4.00 -25.33
CA ALA A 46 1.56 -3.93 -24.22
C ALA A 46 2.61 -2.84 -24.43
N LYS A 47 3.16 -2.72 -25.64
CA LYS A 47 4.10 -1.65 -26.00
C LYS A 47 3.47 -0.26 -25.89
N HIS A 48 2.23 -0.10 -26.37
CA HIS A 48 1.52 1.17 -26.26
C HIS A 48 1.30 1.58 -24.79
N ILE A 49 0.89 0.63 -23.94
CA ILE A 49 0.77 0.88 -22.50
C ILE A 49 2.14 1.20 -21.90
N ALA A 50 3.22 0.56 -22.34
CA ALA A 50 4.57 0.82 -21.83
C ALA A 50 5.08 2.21 -22.21
N ASP A 51 4.75 2.69 -23.41
CA ASP A 51 5.00 4.08 -23.83
C ASP A 51 4.22 5.08 -22.97
N ASN A 52 2.97 4.77 -22.61
CA ASN A 52 2.20 5.59 -21.69
C ASN A 52 2.82 5.58 -20.28
N VAL A 53 3.20 4.41 -19.75
CA VAL A 53 3.90 4.29 -18.46
C VAL A 53 5.19 5.11 -18.48
N LEU A 54 6.00 5.00 -19.52
CA LEU A 54 7.24 5.77 -19.70
C LEU A 54 6.98 7.28 -19.69
N PHE A 55 5.92 7.74 -20.37
CA PHE A 55 5.54 9.15 -20.42
C PHE A 55 5.27 9.76 -19.03
N TYR A 56 4.80 8.96 -18.07
CA TYR A 56 4.53 9.41 -16.70
C TYR A 56 5.75 9.32 -15.77
N GLN A 57 6.89 8.78 -16.20
CA GLN A 57 8.08 8.75 -15.35
C GLN A 57 8.60 10.18 -15.13
N ASN A 58 8.81 10.55 -13.87
CA ASN A 58 9.40 11.83 -13.51
C ASN A 58 10.92 11.81 -13.70
N GLU A 59 11.53 13.00 -13.73
CA GLU A 59 12.98 13.15 -13.87
C GLU A 59 13.78 12.49 -12.73
N ASP A 60 13.16 12.37 -11.55
CA ASP A 60 13.73 11.66 -10.39
C ASP A 60 13.73 10.13 -10.55
N GLY A 61 13.08 9.59 -11.58
CA GLY A 61 12.97 8.16 -11.86
C GLY A 61 11.72 7.49 -11.27
N GLY A 62 10.96 8.16 -10.42
CA GLY A 62 9.72 7.65 -9.84
C GLY A 62 8.47 7.92 -10.69
N TRP A 63 7.32 7.44 -10.22
CA TRP A 63 6.02 7.64 -10.88
C TRP A 63 4.99 8.27 -9.94
N PRO A 64 4.07 9.09 -10.50
CA PRO A 64 2.88 9.49 -9.78
C PRO A 64 1.90 8.31 -9.66
N LYS A 65 1.10 8.32 -8.60
CA LYS A 65 -0.01 7.38 -8.41
C LYS A 65 -1.28 7.86 -9.10
N ASN A 66 -2.25 6.96 -9.21
CA ASN A 66 -3.64 7.29 -9.57
C ASN A 66 -3.85 7.89 -10.98
N PHE A 67 -3.03 7.47 -11.94
CA PHE A 67 -3.25 7.73 -13.38
C PHE A 67 -3.53 6.42 -14.11
N ASP A 68 -4.52 6.42 -15.00
CA ASP A 68 -4.80 5.29 -15.89
C ASP A 68 -3.75 5.21 -17.00
N MET A 69 -2.60 4.61 -16.70
CA MET A 69 -1.50 4.48 -17.66
C MET A 69 -1.79 3.44 -18.76
N SER A 70 -2.94 2.73 -18.69
CA SER A 70 -3.37 1.86 -19.79
C SER A 70 -4.06 2.62 -20.93
N LYS A 71 -4.20 3.95 -20.81
CA LYS A 71 -4.82 4.83 -21.80
C LYS A 71 -3.89 5.98 -22.15
N ASP A 72 -4.16 6.59 -23.31
CA ASP A 72 -3.48 7.80 -23.74
C ASP A 72 -3.53 8.90 -22.65
N PRO A 73 -2.40 9.59 -22.38
CA PRO A 73 -2.37 10.66 -21.40
C PRO A 73 -3.33 11.80 -21.74
N ASP A 74 -4.11 12.25 -20.75
CA ASP A 74 -4.91 13.47 -20.87
C ASP A 74 -3.99 14.70 -20.75
N LEU A 75 -3.45 15.13 -21.88
CA LEU A 75 -2.49 16.24 -21.96
C LEU A 75 -3.08 17.56 -21.42
N LYS A 76 -4.39 17.77 -21.54
CA LYS A 76 -5.04 18.98 -21.02
C LYS A 76 -5.08 18.95 -19.50
N LYS A 77 -5.49 17.81 -18.90
CA LYS A 77 -5.45 17.61 -17.45
C LYS A 77 -4.03 17.78 -16.91
N LEU A 78 -3.04 17.16 -17.55
CA LEU A 78 -1.64 17.23 -17.12
C LEU A 78 -1.07 18.65 -17.19
N LYS A 79 -1.40 19.38 -18.26
CA LYS A 79 -1.01 20.79 -18.37
C LYS A 79 -1.58 21.63 -17.23
N ASN A 80 -2.86 21.41 -16.88
CA ASN A 80 -3.49 22.14 -15.77
C ASN A 80 -2.85 21.78 -14.43
N LEU A 81 -2.64 20.48 -14.16
CA LEU A 81 -1.96 20.03 -12.94
C LEU A 81 -0.55 20.62 -12.79
N LYS A 82 0.20 20.73 -13.89
CA LYS A 82 1.53 21.37 -13.88
C LYS A 82 1.44 22.87 -13.58
N ILE A 83 0.50 23.59 -14.20
CA ILE A 83 0.29 25.03 -13.94
C ILE A 83 -0.11 25.27 -12.47
N GLU A 84 -0.90 24.38 -11.91
CA GLU A 84 -1.36 24.44 -10.52
C GLU A 84 -0.28 24.03 -9.49
N GLY A 85 0.87 23.49 -9.94
CA GLY A 85 1.88 22.92 -9.04
C GLY A 85 1.33 21.71 -8.27
N SER A 86 0.44 20.94 -8.88
CA SER A 86 -0.29 19.87 -8.20
C SER A 86 0.65 18.74 -7.77
N HIS A 87 0.56 18.38 -6.49
CA HIS A 87 1.28 17.25 -5.91
C HIS A 87 0.85 15.88 -6.49
N LEU A 88 -0.24 15.82 -7.25
CA LEU A 88 -0.66 14.59 -7.92
C LEU A 88 0.38 14.08 -8.92
N LEU A 89 1.27 14.96 -9.39
CA LEU A 89 2.35 14.60 -10.30
C LEU A 89 3.63 14.13 -9.59
N ALA A 90 3.69 14.21 -8.25
CA ALA A 90 4.89 13.84 -7.51
C ALA A 90 5.09 12.31 -7.46
N SER A 91 6.36 11.90 -7.48
CA SER A 91 6.78 10.51 -7.33
C SER A 91 6.43 9.96 -5.95
N THR A 92 5.92 8.74 -5.90
CA THR A 92 5.45 8.08 -4.67
C THR A 92 5.47 6.57 -4.80
N ILE A 93 5.42 5.89 -3.66
CA ILE A 93 5.21 4.44 -3.58
C ILE A 93 3.79 4.08 -3.07
N ASP A 94 2.96 5.09 -2.79
CA ASP A 94 1.58 4.88 -2.34
C ASP A 94 0.70 4.30 -3.45
N ASN A 95 -0.32 3.52 -3.06
CA ASN A 95 -1.23 2.79 -3.96
C ASN A 95 -0.53 1.87 -4.97
N GLY A 96 0.71 1.46 -4.72
CA GLY A 96 1.47 0.61 -5.62
C GLY A 96 2.24 1.34 -6.73
N ALA A 97 2.29 2.67 -6.67
CA ALA A 97 3.05 3.48 -7.62
C ALA A 97 4.55 3.18 -7.58
N THR A 98 5.23 3.54 -8.67
CA THR A 98 6.63 3.26 -8.96
C THR A 98 6.91 1.76 -9.16
N HIS A 99 6.73 0.91 -8.15
CA HIS A 99 7.11 -0.51 -8.27
C HIS A 99 6.20 -1.31 -9.22
N THR A 100 4.91 -0.96 -9.36
CA THR A 100 4.00 -1.63 -10.32
C THR A 100 4.37 -1.30 -11.77
N GLN A 101 4.71 -0.03 -12.03
CA GLN A 101 5.20 0.44 -13.32
C GLN A 101 6.52 -0.24 -13.68
N MET A 102 7.45 -0.36 -12.71
CA MET A 102 8.72 -1.05 -12.92
C MET A 102 8.53 -2.53 -13.27
N TRP A 103 7.66 -3.26 -12.57
CA TRP A 103 7.34 -4.65 -12.94
C TRP A 103 6.80 -4.77 -14.36
N PHE A 104 5.93 -3.84 -14.77
CA PHE A 104 5.38 -3.82 -16.11
C PHE A 104 6.46 -3.58 -17.17
N LEU A 105 7.30 -2.55 -16.96
CA LEU A 105 8.39 -2.22 -17.88
C LEU A 105 9.42 -3.34 -18.00
N ALA A 106 9.73 -4.05 -16.90
CA ALA A 106 10.63 -5.21 -16.93
C ALA A 106 10.08 -6.34 -17.80
N LYS A 107 8.78 -6.66 -17.68
CA LYS A 107 8.13 -7.69 -18.51
C LYS A 107 8.10 -7.32 -19.98
N VAL A 108 7.78 -6.06 -20.30
CA VAL A 108 7.78 -5.58 -21.69
C VAL A 108 9.21 -5.54 -22.24
N TYR A 109 10.21 -5.15 -21.45
CA TYR A 109 11.61 -5.23 -21.86
C TYR A 109 12.03 -6.66 -22.17
N GLU A 110 11.77 -7.63 -21.28
CA GLU A 110 12.14 -9.03 -21.52
C GLU A 110 11.47 -9.59 -22.79
N ALA A 111 10.22 -9.19 -23.06
CA ALA A 111 9.50 -9.64 -24.25
C ALA A 111 9.93 -8.96 -25.56
N THR A 112 10.57 -7.79 -25.51
CA THR A 112 10.76 -6.92 -26.70
C THR A 112 12.20 -6.50 -26.96
N GLY A 113 13.05 -6.45 -25.94
CA GLY A 113 14.41 -5.92 -26.00
C GLY A 113 14.49 -4.40 -26.19
N GLU A 114 13.39 -3.65 -26.05
CA GLU A 114 13.41 -2.20 -26.28
C GLU A 114 14.09 -1.45 -25.12
N GLU A 115 15.31 -0.98 -25.36
CA GLU A 115 16.20 -0.39 -24.33
C GLU A 115 15.62 0.81 -23.57
N LYS A 116 14.66 1.55 -24.15
CA LYS A 116 13.96 2.64 -23.44
C LYS A 116 13.25 2.17 -22.18
N TYR A 117 12.69 0.96 -22.18
CA TYR A 117 11.99 0.41 -21.01
C TYR A 117 12.98 -0.04 -19.93
N LYS A 118 14.12 -0.60 -20.34
CA LYS A 118 15.22 -0.91 -19.42
C LYS A 118 15.81 0.35 -18.80
N ALA A 119 16.07 1.39 -19.59
CA ALA A 119 16.59 2.65 -19.07
C ALA A 119 15.65 3.25 -18.01
N ALA A 120 14.35 3.28 -18.30
CA ALA A 120 13.34 3.74 -17.35
C ALA A 120 13.27 2.88 -16.08
N PHE A 121 13.35 1.55 -16.23
CA PHE A 121 13.42 0.65 -15.08
C PHE A 121 14.65 0.96 -14.20
N LEU A 122 15.83 1.13 -14.78
CA LEU A 122 17.06 1.41 -14.03
C LEU A 122 17.00 2.75 -13.30
N ASN A 123 16.40 3.78 -13.91
CA ASN A 123 16.13 5.05 -13.23
C ASN A 123 15.19 4.87 -12.03
N GLY A 124 14.17 4.01 -12.16
CA GLY A 124 13.29 3.65 -11.05
C GLY A 124 14.01 2.91 -9.92
N VAL A 125 15.00 2.06 -10.24
CA VAL A 125 15.83 1.39 -9.22
C VAL A 125 16.64 2.43 -8.45
N ASP A 126 17.25 3.38 -9.15
CA ASP A 126 18.04 4.45 -8.52
C ASP A 126 17.16 5.34 -7.65
N TYR A 127 15.95 5.70 -8.10
CA TYR A 127 14.95 6.41 -7.30
C TYR A 127 14.63 5.68 -5.99
N LEU A 128 14.33 4.38 -6.06
CA LEU A 128 13.97 3.60 -4.86
C LEU A 128 15.15 3.45 -3.90
N LEU A 129 16.37 3.31 -4.41
CA LEU A 129 17.57 3.22 -3.58
C LEU A 129 17.89 4.56 -2.90
N GLU A 130 17.75 5.67 -3.62
CA GLU A 130 17.95 7.02 -3.10
C GLU A 130 16.90 7.41 -2.06
N ALA A 131 15.65 6.97 -2.24
CA ALA A 131 14.56 7.25 -1.30
C ALA A 131 14.67 6.51 0.04
N GLN A 132 15.55 5.50 0.17
CA GLN A 132 15.66 4.71 1.39
C GLN A 132 16.35 5.52 2.50
N TYR A 133 15.73 5.58 3.68
CA TYR A 133 16.36 6.15 4.86
C TYR A 133 17.56 5.32 5.33
N ASP A 134 18.48 5.96 6.04
CA ASP A 134 19.66 5.28 6.62
C ASP A 134 19.30 4.07 7.49
N ASN A 135 18.17 4.15 8.20
CA ASN A 135 17.65 3.09 9.05
C ASN A 135 17.04 1.91 8.28
N GLY A 136 16.78 2.05 6.98
CA GLY A 136 16.21 1.02 6.11
C GLY A 136 14.76 1.22 5.69
N GLY A 137 14.05 2.20 6.24
CA GLY A 137 12.65 2.48 5.90
C GLY A 137 12.50 3.27 4.60
N TRP A 138 11.26 3.34 4.08
CA TRP A 138 10.92 4.17 2.93
C TRP A 138 9.79 5.16 3.25
N PRO A 139 9.94 6.44 2.85
CA PRO A 139 8.86 7.40 2.92
C PRO A 139 7.77 7.07 1.90
N GLN A 140 6.57 7.63 2.09
CA GLN A 140 5.50 7.51 1.11
C GLN A 140 5.81 8.28 -0.18
N PHE A 141 6.44 9.45 -0.06
CA PHE A 141 6.84 10.31 -1.17
C PHE A 141 8.34 10.59 -1.10
N TYR A 142 8.99 10.58 -2.27
CA TYR A 142 10.35 11.05 -2.44
C TYR A 142 10.45 11.90 -3.72
N PRO A 143 11.14 13.05 -3.74
CA PRO A 143 11.73 13.77 -2.61
C PRO A 143 10.75 14.05 -1.45
N LEU A 144 11.28 14.20 -0.24
CA LEU A 144 10.48 14.27 0.99
C LEU A 144 9.47 15.42 0.96
N ARG A 145 8.34 15.18 1.63
CA ARG A 145 7.24 16.13 1.77
C ARG A 145 6.81 16.15 3.22
N GLU A 146 6.75 17.33 3.82
CA GLU A 146 6.44 17.47 5.24
C GLU A 146 5.14 16.78 5.66
N GLY A 147 5.18 16.18 6.86
CA GLY A 147 4.03 15.54 7.50
C GLY A 147 4.08 14.02 7.39
N TYR A 148 2.92 13.36 7.42
CA TYR A 148 2.87 11.89 7.46
C TYR A 148 3.46 11.20 6.21
N TYR A 149 3.80 11.96 5.17
CA TYR A 149 4.43 11.44 3.96
C TYR A 149 5.90 11.01 4.20
N GLU A 150 6.54 11.53 5.25
CA GLU A 150 7.93 11.23 5.63
C GLU A 150 8.03 9.92 6.41
N HIS A 151 6.94 9.48 7.05
CA HIS A 151 6.91 8.25 7.82
C HIS A 151 7.28 7.03 6.99
N ILE A 152 7.89 6.04 7.65
CA ILE A 152 8.08 4.71 7.09
C ILE A 152 6.71 4.13 6.80
N THR A 153 6.42 3.91 5.51
CA THR A 153 5.05 3.66 5.05
C THR A 153 4.85 2.21 4.64
N LEU A 154 4.13 1.46 5.49
CA LEU A 154 3.66 0.10 5.18
C LEU A 154 2.29 0.11 4.48
N ASN A 155 1.50 1.19 4.65
CA ASN A 155 0.18 1.37 4.09
C ASN A 155 0.09 1.04 2.59
N ASP A 156 -0.99 0.36 2.21
CA ASP A 156 -1.29 -0.10 0.86
C ASP A 156 -0.12 -0.93 0.26
N GLY A 157 0.62 -1.63 1.12
CA GLY A 157 1.78 -2.45 0.74
C GLY A 157 2.99 -1.67 0.20
N ALA A 158 3.06 -0.35 0.40
CA ALA A 158 4.03 0.53 -0.26
C ALA A 158 5.49 0.08 -0.09
N MET A 159 6.02 0.08 1.14
CA MET A 159 7.39 -0.38 1.41
C MET A 159 7.59 -1.86 1.06
N ILE A 160 6.60 -2.72 1.29
CA ILE A 160 6.71 -4.15 0.97
C ILE A 160 6.80 -4.39 -0.54
N GLY A 161 6.09 -3.62 -1.36
CA GLY A 161 6.16 -3.67 -2.82
C GLY A 161 7.55 -3.29 -3.34
N VAL A 162 8.14 -2.24 -2.77
CA VAL A 162 9.54 -1.85 -3.02
C VAL A 162 10.50 -2.98 -2.65
N MET A 163 10.38 -3.51 -1.43
CA MET A 163 11.26 -4.58 -0.96
C MET A 163 11.15 -5.86 -1.79
N LYS A 164 9.95 -6.24 -2.25
CA LYS A 164 9.75 -7.39 -3.15
C LYS A 164 10.49 -7.19 -4.48
N LEU A 165 10.41 -6.00 -5.07
CA LEU A 165 11.11 -5.68 -6.31
C LEU A 165 12.64 -5.70 -6.12
N LEU A 166 13.15 -5.01 -5.10
CA LEU A 166 14.59 -5.00 -4.79
C LEU A 166 15.12 -6.39 -4.44
N GLN A 167 14.31 -7.23 -3.77
CA GLN A 167 14.70 -8.61 -3.48
C GLN A 167 14.79 -9.46 -4.75
N ALA A 168 13.89 -9.27 -5.72
CA ALA A 168 13.97 -9.96 -7.01
C ALA A 168 15.22 -9.56 -7.80
N ILE A 169 15.56 -8.26 -7.79
CA ILE A 169 16.80 -7.72 -8.37
C ILE A 169 18.03 -8.34 -7.69
N ALA A 170 18.09 -8.30 -6.35
CA ALA A 170 19.20 -8.86 -5.58
C ALA A 170 19.40 -10.36 -5.83
N ARG A 171 18.31 -11.09 -6.12
CA ARG A 171 18.31 -12.52 -6.42
C ARG A 171 18.51 -12.84 -7.91
N ASN A 172 18.72 -11.83 -8.76
CA ASN A 172 18.86 -11.96 -10.21
C ASN A 172 17.71 -12.76 -10.86
N GLN A 173 16.47 -12.48 -10.44
CA GLN A 173 15.28 -13.18 -10.90
C GLN A 173 14.73 -12.55 -12.18
N LYS A 174 14.17 -13.37 -13.08
CA LYS A 174 13.36 -12.85 -14.18
C LYS A 174 12.08 -12.19 -13.66
N PRO A 175 11.57 -11.12 -14.30
CA PRO A 175 12.11 -10.46 -15.49
C PRO A 175 13.16 -9.37 -15.24
N VAL A 176 13.79 -9.33 -14.06
CA VAL A 176 14.71 -8.24 -13.65
C VAL A 176 16.18 -8.66 -13.64
N ASP A 177 16.52 -9.77 -14.30
CA ASP A 177 17.87 -10.35 -14.40
C ASP A 177 18.81 -9.58 -15.36
N PHE A 178 18.34 -8.47 -15.93
CA PHE A 178 19.12 -7.55 -16.75
C PHE A 178 19.78 -6.41 -15.97
N VAL A 179 19.51 -6.29 -14.66
CA VAL A 179 20.07 -5.25 -13.80
C VAL A 179 21.56 -5.51 -13.55
N ASP A 180 22.37 -4.46 -13.57
CA ASP A 180 23.80 -4.58 -13.37
C ASP A 180 24.17 -4.98 -11.93
N LYS A 181 25.37 -5.57 -11.77
CA LYS A 181 25.85 -6.10 -10.48
C LYS A 181 25.95 -5.04 -9.38
N GLU A 182 26.21 -3.78 -9.72
CA GLU A 182 26.33 -2.71 -8.73
C GLU A 182 24.96 -2.42 -8.11
N ARG A 183 23.93 -2.25 -8.94
CA ARG A 183 22.54 -2.08 -8.49
C ARG A 183 22.01 -3.31 -7.77
N MET A 184 22.38 -4.52 -8.21
CA MET A 184 22.02 -5.76 -7.50
C MET A 184 22.56 -5.78 -6.06
N GLU A 185 23.81 -5.39 -5.85
CA GLU A 185 24.41 -5.35 -4.52
C GLU A 185 23.78 -4.25 -3.65
N LYS A 186 23.51 -3.07 -4.22
CA LYS A 186 22.77 -2.00 -3.53
C LYS A 186 21.36 -2.46 -3.13
N ALA A 187 20.65 -3.16 -4.02
CA ALA A 187 19.33 -3.72 -3.73
C ALA A 187 19.39 -4.78 -2.61
N ARG A 188 20.41 -5.64 -2.60
CA ARG A 188 20.63 -6.62 -1.52
C ARG A 188 20.79 -5.93 -0.17
N LEU A 189 21.68 -4.94 -0.09
CA LEU A 189 21.91 -4.15 1.13
C LEU A 189 20.66 -3.39 1.58
N ALA A 190 19.92 -2.80 0.63
CA ALA A 190 18.68 -2.10 0.91
C ALA A 190 17.62 -3.03 1.50
N VAL A 191 17.46 -4.24 0.96
CA VAL A 191 16.55 -5.26 1.51
C VAL A 191 16.97 -5.70 2.91
N GLU A 192 18.27 -5.87 3.17
CA GLU A 192 18.76 -6.22 4.52
C GLU A 192 18.43 -5.15 5.56
N LYS A 193 18.65 -3.87 5.23
CA LYS A 193 18.23 -2.75 6.09
C LYS A 193 16.71 -2.70 6.25
N GLY A 194 15.96 -2.93 5.18
CA GLY A 194 14.51 -3.00 5.20
C GLY A 194 13.98 -4.08 6.14
N VAL A 195 14.59 -5.28 6.14
CA VAL A 195 14.25 -6.34 7.10
C VAL A 195 14.56 -5.91 8.52
N ASP A 196 15.74 -5.34 8.78
CA ASP A 196 16.11 -4.93 10.14
C ASP A 196 15.17 -3.85 10.70
N VAL A 197 14.75 -2.87 9.89
CA VAL A 197 13.78 -1.85 10.36
C VAL A 197 12.38 -2.44 10.58
N LEU A 198 11.92 -3.38 9.74
CA LEU A 198 10.65 -4.10 9.99
C LEU A 198 10.69 -4.79 11.37
N LEU A 199 11.77 -5.49 11.69
CA LEU A 199 11.91 -6.15 12.99
C LEU A 199 11.93 -5.15 14.16
N LYS A 200 12.53 -3.98 13.98
CA LYS A 200 12.58 -2.91 15.00
C LYS A 200 11.24 -2.20 15.19
N MET A 201 10.44 -2.08 14.13
CA MET A 201 9.11 -1.45 14.16
C MET A 201 8.03 -2.37 14.73
N GLN A 202 8.27 -3.68 14.89
CA GLN A 202 7.27 -4.59 15.42
C GLN A 202 6.86 -4.17 16.84
N VAL A 203 5.57 -3.95 17.03
CA VAL A 203 5.07 -3.29 18.24
C VAL A 203 5.08 -4.26 19.43
N PRO A 204 5.73 -3.93 20.55
CA PRO A 204 5.63 -4.73 21.77
C PRO A 204 4.45 -4.28 22.63
N VAL A 205 3.65 -5.23 23.11
CA VAL A 205 2.56 -5.01 24.07
C VAL A 205 2.79 -5.94 25.26
N ASN A 206 2.95 -5.37 26.46
CA ASN A 206 3.23 -6.12 27.68
C ASN A 206 4.40 -7.12 27.55
N GLY A 207 5.46 -6.72 26.85
CA GLY A 207 6.66 -7.54 26.62
C GLY A 207 6.53 -8.63 25.55
N LYS A 208 5.37 -8.75 24.89
CA LYS A 208 5.14 -9.65 23.75
C LYS A 208 5.14 -8.86 22.44
N LEU A 209 5.84 -9.38 21.43
CA LEU A 209 5.77 -8.80 20.08
C LEU A 209 4.39 -9.07 19.48
N THR A 210 3.85 -8.10 18.75
CA THR A 210 2.56 -8.21 18.07
C THR A 210 2.77 -8.08 16.56
N ILE A 211 2.21 -7.06 15.94
CA ILE A 211 2.25 -6.75 14.52
C ILE A 211 2.71 -5.28 14.32
N TRP A 212 2.39 -4.67 13.19
CA TRP A 212 2.87 -3.33 12.82
C TRP A 212 1.72 -2.32 12.66
N CYS A 213 2.03 -1.04 12.78
CA CYS A 213 1.14 0.04 12.33
C CYS A 213 1.25 0.21 10.80
N ALA A 214 0.26 0.86 10.18
CA ALA A 214 0.33 1.16 8.75
C ALA A 214 1.45 2.20 8.43
N GLN A 215 1.84 3.01 9.41
CA GLN A 215 2.94 3.96 9.31
C GLN A 215 3.71 4.01 10.64
N HIS A 216 5.02 4.21 10.53
CA HIS A 216 5.91 4.38 11.67
C HIS A 216 6.77 5.63 11.47
N ASP A 217 6.99 6.37 12.54
CA ASP A 217 7.87 7.53 12.54
C ASP A 217 9.30 7.10 12.15
N GLU A 218 9.89 7.81 11.20
CA GLU A 218 11.17 7.48 10.57
C GLU A 218 12.38 7.69 11.47
N HIS A 219 12.22 8.33 12.62
CA HIS A 219 13.30 8.56 13.58
C HIS A 219 13.18 7.65 14.81
N THR A 220 11.98 7.57 15.38
CA THR A 220 11.68 6.82 16.61
C THR A 220 11.24 5.38 16.36
N LEU A 221 10.81 5.06 15.13
CA LEU A 221 10.24 3.77 14.73
C LEU A 221 8.92 3.40 15.41
N LEU A 222 8.34 4.33 16.19
CA LEU A 222 7.06 4.12 16.85
C LEU A 222 5.90 4.25 15.85
N PRO A 223 4.76 3.57 16.09
CA PRO A 223 3.54 3.82 15.35
C PRO A 223 3.21 5.31 15.24
N ALA A 224 2.83 5.76 14.06
CA ALA A 224 2.47 7.14 13.77
C ALA A 224 1.08 7.26 13.15
N ASN A 225 0.45 8.43 13.29
CA ASN A 225 -0.80 8.74 12.58
C ASN A 225 -0.50 9.05 11.11
N ALA A 226 -1.53 8.95 10.26
CA ALA A 226 -1.50 9.48 8.90
C ALA A 226 -2.59 10.53 8.69
N ARG A 227 -3.61 10.21 7.88
CA ARG A 227 -4.78 11.08 7.72
C ARG A 227 -5.59 11.12 9.02
N ALA A 228 -6.51 12.08 9.13
CA ALA A 228 -7.35 12.24 10.33
C ALA A 228 -8.10 10.96 10.77
N TYR A 229 -8.37 10.06 9.82
CA TYR A 229 -9.03 8.77 10.02
C TYR A 229 -8.07 7.57 9.95
N GLU A 230 -6.77 7.78 10.13
CA GLU A 230 -5.74 6.75 10.16
C GLU A 230 -4.88 6.97 11.39
N LEU A 231 -5.35 6.42 12.50
CA LEU A 231 -4.79 6.65 13.82
C LEU A 231 -3.71 5.61 14.15
N ILE A 232 -2.84 5.97 15.09
CA ILE A 232 -1.91 5.05 15.76
C ILE A 232 -2.67 3.79 16.20
N SER A 233 -2.30 2.65 15.60
CA SER A 233 -3.00 1.38 15.76
C SER A 233 -2.16 0.22 15.24
N LEU A 234 -2.58 -1.00 15.56
CA LEU A 234 -2.08 -2.21 14.92
C LEU A 234 -2.88 -2.45 13.63
N SER A 235 -2.18 -2.50 12.49
CA SER A 235 -2.79 -2.65 11.17
C SER A 235 -2.93 -4.11 10.78
N GLY A 236 -4.17 -4.62 10.77
CA GLY A 236 -4.43 -6.01 10.40
C GLY A 236 -4.02 -6.32 8.96
N GLN A 237 -4.36 -5.43 8.01
CA GLN A 237 -4.09 -5.65 6.59
C GLN A 237 -2.59 -5.54 6.26
N GLU A 238 -1.93 -4.46 6.64
CA GLU A 238 -0.54 -4.20 6.22
C GLU A 238 0.44 -5.19 6.85
N SER A 239 0.12 -5.65 8.07
CA SER A 239 0.94 -6.63 8.78
C SER A 239 0.95 -8.00 8.09
N VAL A 240 -0.09 -8.38 7.34
CA VAL A 240 -0.07 -9.61 6.53
C VAL A 240 1.03 -9.53 5.48
N GLY A 241 1.13 -8.40 4.77
CA GLY A 241 2.16 -8.19 3.76
C GLY A 241 3.59 -8.24 4.33
N VAL A 242 3.78 -7.73 5.55
CA VAL A 242 5.06 -7.85 6.27
C VAL A 242 5.38 -9.31 6.59
N VAL A 243 4.44 -10.05 7.17
CA VAL A 243 4.64 -11.47 7.55
C VAL A 243 4.95 -12.31 6.31
N GLU A 244 4.17 -12.17 5.23
CA GLU A 244 4.41 -12.86 3.97
C GLU A 244 5.80 -12.57 3.39
N PHE A 245 6.25 -11.31 3.46
CA PHE A 245 7.59 -10.94 3.00
C PHE A 245 8.69 -11.64 3.83
N LEU A 246 8.56 -11.59 5.16
CA LEU A 246 9.53 -12.21 6.08
C LEU A 246 9.57 -13.73 5.92
N MET A 247 8.43 -14.39 5.73
CA MET A 247 8.34 -15.83 5.45
C MET A 247 9.02 -16.22 4.12
N GLY A 248 9.12 -15.29 3.17
CA GLY A 248 9.82 -15.48 1.89
C GLY A 248 11.36 -15.38 1.99
N ILE A 249 11.91 -15.12 3.17
CA ILE A 249 13.36 -15.09 3.41
C ILE A 249 13.87 -16.53 3.58
N LYS A 250 14.84 -16.92 2.74
CA LYS A 250 15.51 -18.21 2.87
C LYS A 250 16.43 -18.19 4.09
N ASN A 251 16.31 -19.18 4.97
CA ASN A 251 17.06 -19.28 6.23
C ASN A 251 16.92 -18.00 7.08
N PRO A 252 15.70 -17.66 7.53
CA PRO A 252 15.38 -16.37 8.14
C PRO A 252 16.11 -16.12 9.47
N GLY A 253 16.47 -17.18 10.19
CA GLY A 253 17.15 -17.10 11.48
C GLY A 253 16.22 -16.67 12.61
N GLU A 254 16.68 -16.86 13.85
CA GLU A 254 15.82 -16.81 15.05
C GLU A 254 15.08 -15.48 15.23
N ARG A 255 15.72 -14.33 14.91
CA ARG A 255 15.09 -13.00 15.06
C ARG A 255 13.87 -12.86 14.14
N VAL A 256 13.98 -13.29 12.89
CA VAL A 256 12.91 -13.20 11.91
C VAL A 256 11.83 -14.25 12.20
N GLU A 257 12.23 -15.49 12.54
CA GLU A 257 11.29 -16.55 12.91
C GLU A 257 10.45 -16.16 14.13
N ARG A 258 11.07 -15.59 15.17
CA ARG A 258 10.36 -15.08 16.35
C ARG A 258 9.37 -13.97 15.97
N SER A 259 9.76 -13.06 15.07
CA SER A 259 8.90 -11.97 14.61
C SER A 259 7.65 -12.51 13.91
N ILE A 260 7.84 -13.44 12.96
CA ILE A 260 6.76 -14.13 12.22
C ILE A 260 5.81 -14.85 13.19
N ARG A 261 6.36 -15.73 14.05
CA ARG A 261 5.55 -16.52 14.99
C ARG A 261 4.76 -15.64 15.95
N SER A 262 5.33 -14.52 16.40
CA SER A 262 4.63 -13.58 17.28
C SER A 262 3.49 -12.85 16.57
N ALA A 263 3.70 -12.43 15.32
CA ALA A 263 2.67 -11.80 14.50
C ALA A 263 1.51 -12.78 14.19
N VAL A 264 1.84 -14.02 13.85
CA VAL A 264 0.84 -15.08 13.61
C VAL A 264 0.05 -15.38 14.87
N GLN A 265 0.71 -15.49 16.03
CA GLN A 265 0.02 -15.67 17.30
C GLN A 265 -0.92 -14.50 17.60
N TRP A 266 -0.52 -13.26 17.31
CA TRP A 266 -1.39 -12.10 17.49
C TRP A 266 -2.64 -12.20 16.60
N PHE A 267 -2.51 -12.61 15.33
CA PHE A 267 -3.66 -12.81 14.45
C PHE A 267 -4.59 -13.92 14.94
N GLU A 268 -4.05 -15.02 15.47
CA GLU A 268 -4.85 -16.10 16.07
C GLU A 268 -5.61 -15.64 17.32
N ASP A 269 -4.97 -14.84 18.18
CA ASP A 269 -5.53 -14.37 19.44
C ASP A 269 -6.62 -13.29 19.25
N HIS A 270 -6.51 -12.46 18.20
CA HIS A 270 -7.37 -11.28 18.00
C HIS A 270 -8.29 -11.38 16.78
N LYS A 271 -8.50 -12.59 16.24
CA LYS A 271 -9.50 -12.79 15.17
C LYS A 271 -10.91 -12.60 15.70
N VAL A 272 -11.73 -11.85 14.96
CA VAL A 272 -13.15 -11.69 15.21
C VAL A 272 -13.90 -12.84 14.55
N MET A 273 -14.58 -13.64 15.38
CA MET A 273 -15.47 -14.72 14.97
C MET A 273 -16.92 -14.31 15.22
N GLY A 274 -17.87 -14.95 14.53
CA GLY A 274 -19.29 -14.69 14.78
C GLY A 274 -19.85 -13.47 14.05
N GLU A 275 -19.04 -12.84 13.19
CA GLU A 275 -19.41 -11.64 12.44
C GLU A 275 -19.08 -11.80 10.96
N LYS A 276 -19.90 -11.19 10.09
CA LYS A 276 -19.64 -11.06 8.66
C LYS A 276 -19.91 -9.63 8.18
N VAL A 277 -19.19 -9.24 7.14
CA VAL A 277 -19.37 -7.97 6.46
C VAL A 277 -20.28 -8.19 5.25
N GLU A 278 -21.36 -7.40 5.15
CA GLU A 278 -22.30 -7.47 4.03
C GLU A 278 -22.42 -6.12 3.31
N TRP A 279 -22.60 -6.19 2.00
CA TRP A 279 -23.01 -5.05 1.18
C TRP A 279 -24.51 -5.04 1.04
N VAL A 280 -25.14 -3.96 1.48
CA VAL A 280 -26.57 -3.74 1.31
C VAL A 280 -26.79 -2.67 0.25
N LYS A 281 -27.76 -2.87 -0.64
CA LYS A 281 -28.17 -1.83 -1.58
C LYS A 281 -28.97 -0.78 -0.81
N ASP A 282 -28.58 0.47 -0.95
CA ASP A 282 -29.29 1.60 -0.36
C ASP A 282 -29.25 2.79 -1.33
N PRO A 283 -30.32 3.00 -2.10
CA PRO A 283 -30.42 4.08 -3.07
C PRO A 283 -30.41 5.49 -2.46
N SER A 284 -30.54 5.61 -1.12
CA SER A 284 -30.48 6.91 -0.44
C SER A 284 -29.05 7.45 -0.30
N TYR A 285 -28.04 6.59 -0.52
CA TYR A 285 -26.62 6.96 -0.45
C TYR A 285 -26.00 7.25 -1.82
N SER A 286 -24.94 8.05 -1.82
CA SER A 286 -24.27 8.48 -3.06
C SER A 286 -23.69 7.33 -3.88
N GLU A 287 -23.28 6.25 -3.21
CA GLU A 287 -22.74 5.04 -3.84
C GLU A 287 -23.84 3.99 -4.15
N GLY A 288 -25.08 4.24 -3.74
CA GLY A 288 -26.20 3.31 -3.89
C GLY A 288 -26.09 2.02 -3.05
N LYS A 289 -25.12 1.97 -2.13
CA LYS A 289 -24.80 0.82 -1.28
C LYS A 289 -24.21 1.27 0.04
N ASP A 290 -24.36 0.45 1.07
CA ASP A 290 -23.71 0.59 2.36
C ASP A 290 -23.02 -0.73 2.73
N ARG A 291 -22.08 -0.65 3.66
CA ARG A 291 -21.38 -1.80 4.19
C ARG A 291 -21.62 -1.90 5.69
N ILE A 292 -22.17 -3.05 6.09
CA ILE A 292 -22.59 -3.30 7.47
C ILE A 292 -21.88 -4.53 8.02
N VAL A 293 -21.76 -4.59 9.35
CA VAL A 293 -21.36 -5.78 10.08
C VAL A 293 -22.62 -6.42 10.65
N VAL A 294 -22.82 -7.70 10.39
CA VAL A 294 -23.95 -8.48 10.91
C VAL A 294 -23.45 -9.71 11.66
N GLN A 295 -24.23 -10.14 12.64
CA GLN A 295 -23.93 -11.31 13.46
C GLN A 295 -24.25 -12.60 12.69
N ASP A 296 -23.30 -13.51 12.68
CA ASP A 296 -23.40 -14.85 12.09
C ASP A 296 -22.42 -15.76 12.84
N SER A 297 -22.94 -16.61 13.73
CA SER A 297 -22.12 -17.44 14.63
C SER A 297 -21.16 -18.40 13.92
N SER A 298 -21.35 -18.64 12.62
CA SER A 298 -20.48 -19.48 11.80
C SER A 298 -19.44 -18.69 10.99
N ALA A 299 -19.55 -17.36 10.97
CA ALA A 299 -18.72 -16.49 10.16
C ALA A 299 -17.40 -16.07 10.84
N GLY A 300 -16.54 -15.46 10.03
CA GLY A 300 -15.17 -15.15 10.36
C GLY A 300 -14.19 -16.22 9.87
N PRO A 301 -12.88 -16.03 10.10
CA PRO A 301 -12.30 -14.95 10.90
C PRO A 301 -12.21 -13.60 10.18
N LEU A 302 -12.39 -12.50 10.93
CA LEU A 302 -12.16 -11.12 10.48
C LEU A 302 -11.13 -10.41 11.36
N TRP A 303 -10.51 -9.36 10.82
CA TRP A 303 -9.60 -8.47 11.55
C TRP A 303 -9.86 -7.01 11.17
N GLY A 304 -9.71 -6.11 12.14
CA GLY A 304 -9.77 -4.69 11.88
C GLY A 304 -8.60 -4.24 11.00
N ARG A 305 -8.85 -3.27 10.12
CA ARG A 305 -7.78 -2.49 9.49
C ARG A 305 -7.04 -1.67 10.55
N PHE A 306 -7.74 -1.22 11.57
CA PHE A 306 -7.17 -0.60 12.76
C PHE A 306 -7.61 -1.36 14.00
N ASN A 307 -6.64 -1.78 14.81
CA ASN A 307 -6.87 -2.45 16.08
C ASN A 307 -6.16 -1.66 17.18
N ASP A 308 -6.78 -1.56 18.34
CA ASP A 308 -6.19 -0.85 19.46
C ASP A 308 -4.88 -1.52 19.91
N ILE A 309 -3.86 -0.74 20.26
CA ILE A 309 -2.54 -1.28 20.62
C ILE A 309 -2.61 -2.09 21.91
N GLU A 310 -3.42 -1.67 22.88
CA GLU A 310 -3.45 -2.31 24.20
C GLU A 310 -4.35 -3.54 24.20
N THR A 311 -5.52 -3.45 23.58
CA THR A 311 -6.53 -4.52 23.64
C THR A 311 -6.53 -5.44 22.42
N GLY A 312 -5.98 -4.98 21.29
CA GLY A 312 -6.08 -5.66 20.00
C GLY A 312 -7.49 -5.72 19.42
N GLU A 313 -8.46 -5.01 20.01
CA GLU A 313 -9.83 -4.94 19.49
C GLU A 313 -9.89 -4.02 18.25
N PRO A 314 -10.65 -4.40 17.19
CA PRO A 314 -10.92 -3.51 16.08
C PRO A 314 -11.61 -2.23 16.52
N PHE A 315 -11.25 -1.11 15.88
CA PHE A 315 -12.01 0.13 15.99
C PHE A 315 -12.22 0.79 14.63
N PHE A 316 -13.18 1.70 14.60
CA PHE A 316 -13.59 2.43 13.39
C PHE A 316 -13.37 3.92 13.62
N VAL A 317 -13.10 4.68 12.58
CA VAL A 317 -12.85 6.12 12.71
C VAL A 317 -13.38 6.86 11.50
N GLY A 318 -14.10 7.96 11.74
CA GLY A 318 -14.61 8.83 10.70
C GLY A 318 -13.67 10.00 10.41
N ARG A 319 -14.10 10.93 9.57
CA ARG A 319 -13.39 12.19 9.31
C ARG A 319 -13.27 13.08 10.56
N ASP A 320 -14.05 12.81 11.61
CA ASP A 320 -13.91 13.46 12.92
C ASP A 320 -12.66 13.02 13.70
N GLY A 321 -11.98 11.95 13.26
CA GLY A 321 -10.78 11.41 13.90
C GLY A 321 -11.04 10.77 15.26
N VAL A 322 -12.29 10.46 15.59
CA VAL A 322 -12.67 9.86 16.87
C VAL A 322 -12.84 8.35 16.72
N LYS A 323 -12.14 7.58 17.55
CA LYS A 323 -12.33 6.12 17.65
C LYS A 323 -13.79 5.80 18.01
N LYS A 324 -14.44 4.95 17.22
CA LYS A 324 -15.76 4.37 17.44
C LYS A 324 -15.67 2.87 17.54
N LYS A 325 -16.62 2.27 18.25
CA LYS A 325 -16.65 0.83 18.49
C LYS A 325 -17.29 0.06 17.34
N HIS A 326 -18.30 0.62 16.69
CA HIS A 326 -19.03 -0.08 15.63
C HIS A 326 -18.87 0.61 14.29
N LEU A 327 -18.85 -0.19 13.21
CA LEU A 327 -18.79 0.34 11.85
C LEU A 327 -19.97 1.31 11.58
N ALA A 328 -21.16 1.03 12.14
CA ALA A 328 -22.34 1.87 11.98
C ALA A 328 -22.22 3.27 12.62
N ASP A 329 -21.24 3.49 13.51
CA ASP A 329 -21.06 4.75 14.25
C ASP A 329 -20.25 5.80 13.46
N ILE A 330 -19.68 5.45 12.31
CA ILE A 330 -18.96 6.37 11.41
C ILE A 330 -19.82 6.71 10.19
N GLU A 331 -19.50 7.78 9.49
CA GLU A 331 -20.25 8.23 8.31
C GLU A 331 -20.27 7.18 7.18
N GLU A 332 -21.41 7.10 6.48
CA GLU A 332 -21.64 6.13 5.40
C GLU A 332 -20.56 6.21 4.31
N GLU A 333 -20.20 7.41 3.87
CA GLU A 333 -19.15 7.63 2.87
C GLU A 333 -17.83 6.92 3.24
N ARG A 334 -17.49 6.81 4.53
CA ARG A 334 -16.33 6.02 4.99
C ARG A 334 -16.62 4.54 5.06
N ARG A 335 -17.80 4.13 5.55
CA ARG A 335 -18.18 2.70 5.62
C ARG A 335 -18.16 2.04 4.24
N ALA A 336 -18.71 2.73 3.24
CA ALA A 336 -18.80 2.29 1.86
C ALA A 336 -17.51 2.55 1.05
N GLY A 337 -16.76 3.60 1.38
CA GLY A 337 -15.57 4.01 0.63
C GLY A 337 -14.24 3.43 1.11
N TYR A 338 -14.17 2.87 2.32
CA TYR A 338 -12.91 2.43 2.92
C TYR A 338 -13.06 1.09 3.62
N ASN A 339 -12.08 0.18 3.46
CA ASN A 339 -12.16 -1.15 4.06
C ASN A 339 -11.64 -1.13 5.51
N TYR A 340 -12.52 -1.32 6.50
CA TYR A 340 -12.19 -1.22 7.93
C TYR A 340 -12.07 -2.58 8.62
N ILE A 341 -12.66 -3.64 8.08
CA ILE A 341 -12.66 -4.97 8.69
C ILE A 341 -12.92 -5.99 7.59
N ASP A 342 -12.06 -7.01 7.52
CA ASP A 342 -12.13 -8.05 6.50
C ASP A 342 -11.35 -9.30 6.94
N ASN A 343 -11.35 -10.34 6.12
CA ASN A 343 -10.66 -11.61 6.37
C ASN A 343 -9.15 -11.58 6.05
N TYR A 344 -8.46 -10.46 6.29
CA TYR A 344 -7.09 -10.19 5.80
C TYR A 344 -6.09 -11.33 6.04
N ALA A 345 -6.05 -11.89 7.25
CA ALA A 345 -5.07 -12.91 7.64
C ALA A 345 -5.56 -14.35 7.45
N GLU A 346 -6.75 -14.55 6.88
CA GLU A 346 -7.35 -15.89 6.78
C GLU A 346 -6.48 -16.85 5.97
N LYS A 347 -6.02 -16.42 4.78
CA LYS A 347 -5.13 -17.23 3.94
C LYS A 347 -3.78 -17.47 4.61
N LEU A 348 -3.20 -16.43 5.22
CA LEU A 348 -1.94 -16.53 5.96
C LEU A 348 -1.99 -17.62 7.02
N LEU A 349 -3.06 -17.65 7.83
CA LEU A 349 -3.22 -18.61 8.92
C LEU A 349 -3.57 -20.03 8.43
N LYS A 350 -4.41 -20.14 7.39
CA LYS A 350 -4.90 -21.44 6.91
C LYS A 350 -3.93 -22.17 5.99
N GLU A 351 -3.15 -21.43 5.22
CA GLU A 351 -2.35 -21.98 4.11
C GLU A 351 -0.87 -21.65 4.29
N ASP A 352 -0.51 -20.36 4.23
CA ASP A 352 0.89 -19.96 4.05
C ASP A 352 1.76 -20.27 5.28
N TYR A 353 1.28 -19.95 6.49
CA TYR A 353 2.03 -20.16 7.73
C TYR A 353 2.22 -21.65 8.05
N PRO A 354 1.18 -22.51 8.01
CA PRO A 354 1.37 -23.94 8.20
C PRO A 354 2.36 -24.59 7.22
N GLU A 355 2.48 -24.08 6.00
CA GLU A 355 3.49 -24.55 5.03
C GLU A 355 4.90 -24.08 5.36
N TRP A 356 5.04 -22.84 5.85
CA TRP A 356 6.32 -22.29 6.28
C TRP A 356 6.83 -22.98 7.55
N GLU A 357 5.98 -23.17 8.55
CA GLU A 357 6.31 -23.81 9.84
C GLU A 357 6.77 -25.28 9.67
N LYS A 358 6.31 -25.99 8.62
CA LYS A 358 6.81 -27.34 8.33
C LYS A 358 8.28 -27.36 7.90
N LYS A 359 8.82 -26.22 7.44
CA LYS A 359 10.17 -26.08 6.90
C LYS A 359 11.15 -25.46 7.90
N HIS A 360 10.64 -24.88 9.00
CA HIS A 360 11.37 -24.07 9.97
C HIS A 360 10.98 -24.46 11.40
#